data_AF-A0A2G2DL14-F1
#
_entry.id   AF-A0A2G2DL14-F1
#
_cell.length_a   1.000
_cell.length_b   1.000
_cell.length_c   1.000
_cell.angle_alpha   90.00
_cell.angle_beta   90.00
_cell.angle_gamma   90.00
#
_symmetry.space_group_name_H-M   'P 1'
#
loop_
_entity.id
_entity.type
_entity.pdbx_description
1 polymer ?
#
loop_
_entity_poly.entity_id
_entity_poly.type
_entity_poly.pdbx_seq_one_letter_code
_entity_poly.pdbx_strand_id
1 'polypeptide(L)'
;MAVKRNKSRKATPKLTQPGLTPLQKSLLDEAGRKVTITSEGRQQELSIEQVVTRKLLQVAANGSVHALSNAVNEIILAQRIKQQTMEADVEFGHRLKAHQERLLDKARKEGLDLNTVLPHPDDIEVILGVGYKVHGPWDEAELKIVLANCARRDLYILQAALEERVLGPEVDLETQTDGSAGGGSALLLAQFFNQGLPERFAKSNLQLTLDLFKLRRLTKRELLKSARTAWASFGSPKPRGWVTPTFNETRAYLEVATDGCAELLQDAFEGKVRSDRDVANRMQILLRRLRE
;
A
#
# COMPACT_ATOMS: atom_id res chain seq x y z
N MET A 1 -68.10 34.69 -32.19
CA MET A 1 -67.75 34.11 -30.87
C MET A 1 -66.27 33.77 -30.86
N ALA A 2 -65.52 34.34 -29.92
CA ALA A 2 -64.09 34.12 -29.74
C ALA A 2 -63.86 32.93 -28.81
N VAL A 3 -63.03 31.96 -29.22
CA VAL A 3 -62.57 30.86 -28.37
C VAL A 3 -61.05 30.75 -28.40
N LYS A 4 -60.48 31.29 -27.32
CA LYS A 4 -59.34 30.86 -26.50
C LYS A 4 -58.15 30.10 -27.14
N ARG A 5 -57.00 30.79 -27.04
CA ARG A 5 -55.61 30.31 -26.92
C ARG A 5 -55.47 28.97 -26.19
N ASN A 6 -54.53 28.13 -26.64
CA ASN A 6 -53.77 27.25 -25.75
C ASN A 6 -52.28 27.09 -26.14
N LYS A 7 -51.45 27.67 -25.26
CA LYS A 7 -50.15 27.23 -24.72
C LYS A 7 -49.13 26.57 -25.67
N SER A 8 -48.22 27.40 -26.18
CA SER A 8 -46.84 26.99 -26.48
C SER A 8 -46.14 26.54 -25.18
N ARG A 9 -45.66 25.30 -25.14
CA ARG A 9 -44.74 24.80 -24.11
C ARG A 9 -43.50 25.69 -24.07
N LYS A 10 -43.29 26.43 -22.98
CA LYS A 10 -41.98 27.02 -22.66
C LYS A 10 -41.02 25.88 -22.34
N ALA A 11 -39.93 25.80 -23.07
CA ALA A 11 -38.81 24.93 -22.76
C ALA A 11 -38.24 25.28 -21.39
N THR A 12 -38.08 24.29 -20.54
CA THR A 12 -37.34 24.36 -19.29
C THR A 12 -35.89 24.78 -19.60
N PRO A 13 -35.35 25.84 -18.98
CA PRO A 13 -33.97 26.25 -19.24
C PRO A 13 -33.03 25.15 -18.73
N LYS A 14 -32.16 24.67 -19.61
CA LYS A 14 -31.03 23.81 -19.25
C LYS A 14 -30.17 24.56 -18.23
N LEU A 15 -29.93 23.95 -17.07
CA LEU A 15 -28.93 24.38 -16.10
C LEU A 15 -27.54 24.31 -16.75
N THR A 16 -27.15 25.39 -17.42
CA THR A 16 -25.74 25.64 -17.78
C THR A 16 -24.96 25.82 -16.49
N GLN A 17 -23.92 25.00 -16.31
CA GLN A 17 -22.93 25.21 -15.26
C GLN A 17 -22.42 26.66 -15.32
N PRO A 18 -22.44 27.42 -14.21
CA PRO A 18 -21.98 28.81 -14.24
C PRO A 18 -20.47 28.82 -14.49
N GLY A 19 -20.07 29.23 -15.70
CA GLY A 19 -18.67 29.47 -16.02
C GLY A 19 -18.12 30.65 -15.22
N LEU A 20 -16.87 30.56 -14.78
CA LEU A 20 -16.16 31.63 -14.07
C LEU A 20 -16.17 32.91 -14.89
N THR A 21 -16.47 34.03 -14.24
CA THR A 21 -16.45 35.35 -14.89
C THR A 21 -15.02 35.74 -15.30
N PRO A 22 -14.83 36.60 -16.31
CA PRO A 22 -13.49 37.04 -16.71
C PRO A 22 -12.67 37.62 -15.56
N LEU A 23 -13.31 38.35 -14.65
CA LEU A 23 -12.69 38.89 -13.44
C LEU A 23 -12.24 37.78 -12.47
N GLN A 24 -13.07 36.75 -12.25
CA GLN A 24 -12.71 35.61 -11.40
C GLN A 24 -11.52 34.83 -11.98
N LYS A 25 -11.42 34.70 -13.30
CA LYS A 25 -10.26 34.08 -13.96
C LYS A 25 -8.98 34.88 -13.72
N SER A 26 -9.01 36.20 -13.97
CA SER A 26 -7.85 37.05 -13.71
C SER A 26 -7.46 37.08 -12.22
N LEU A 27 -8.43 37.01 -11.30
CA LEU A 27 -8.16 36.90 -9.87
C LEU A 27 -7.51 35.57 -9.49
N LEU A 28 -7.92 34.46 -10.09
CA LEU A 28 -7.29 33.14 -9.87
C LEU A 28 -5.86 33.11 -10.45
N ASP A 29 -5.65 33.70 -11.62
CA ASP A 29 -4.33 33.80 -12.26
C ASP A 29 -3.36 34.62 -11.40
N GLU A 30 -3.80 35.77 -10.86
CA GLU A 30 -2.97 36.57 -9.96
C GLU A 30 -2.80 35.91 -8.58
N ALA A 31 -3.82 35.22 -8.06
CA ALA A 31 -3.74 34.52 -6.77
C ALA A 31 -2.64 33.44 -6.75
N GLY A 32 -2.39 32.77 -7.88
CA GLY A 32 -1.34 31.77 -8.03
C GLY A 32 0.07 32.35 -8.22
N ARG A 33 0.21 33.67 -8.39
CA ARG A 33 1.53 34.31 -8.60
C ARG A 33 2.39 34.19 -7.34
N LYS A 34 3.66 33.84 -7.52
CA LYS A 34 4.64 33.77 -6.43
C LYS A 34 5.19 35.16 -6.09
N VAL A 35 5.26 35.46 -4.80
CA VAL A 35 5.81 36.70 -4.24
C VAL A 35 6.77 36.35 -3.12
N THR A 36 7.90 37.04 -3.08
CA THR A 36 8.88 36.91 -2.00
C THR A 36 8.50 37.84 -0.87
N ILE A 37 8.23 37.27 0.31
CA ILE A 37 7.94 38.04 1.53
C ILE A 37 8.99 37.74 2.58
N THR A 38 9.47 38.80 3.23
CA THR A 38 10.36 38.69 4.39
C THR A 38 9.50 38.58 5.64
N SER A 39 9.50 37.42 6.28
CA SER A 39 8.78 37.16 7.54
C SER A 39 9.74 36.49 8.53
N GLU A 40 9.77 36.96 9.78
CA GLU A 40 10.62 36.42 10.84
C GLU A 40 12.11 36.34 10.48
N GLY A 41 12.60 37.31 9.70
CA GLY A 41 14.00 37.39 9.27
C GLY A 41 14.41 36.41 8.17
N ARG A 42 13.46 35.63 7.62
CA ARG A 42 13.70 34.73 6.46
C ARG A 42 12.89 35.18 5.26
N GLN A 43 13.50 35.12 4.07
CA GLN A 43 12.78 35.30 2.81
C GLN A 43 12.09 33.99 2.45
N GLN A 44 10.76 34.02 2.29
CA GLN A 44 9.96 32.89 1.82
C GLN A 44 9.27 33.27 0.52
N GLU A 45 9.33 32.40 -0.48
CA GLU A 45 8.58 32.52 -1.72
C GLU A 45 7.22 31.82 -1.53
N LEU A 46 6.13 32.60 -1.52
CA LEU A 46 4.77 32.11 -1.27
C LEU A 46 3.82 32.61 -2.37
N SER A 47 2.70 31.92 -2.60
CA SER A 47 1.66 32.41 -3.51
C SER A 47 0.86 33.57 -2.88
N ILE A 48 0.32 34.48 -3.70
CA ILE A 48 -0.48 35.62 -3.22
C ILE A 48 -1.67 35.15 -2.36
N GLU A 49 -2.35 34.08 -2.76
CA GLU A 49 -3.42 33.46 -1.96
C GLU A 49 -2.95 33.13 -0.52
N GLN A 50 -1.79 32.49 -0.36
CA GLN A 50 -1.28 32.06 0.94
C GLN A 50 -0.96 33.26 1.84
N VAL A 51 -0.44 34.34 1.23
CA VAL A 51 -0.13 35.59 1.92
C VAL A 51 -1.42 36.24 2.43
N VAL A 52 -2.44 36.33 1.57
CA VAL A 52 -3.75 36.90 1.92
C VAL A 52 -4.42 36.07 3.01
N THR A 53 -4.42 34.75 2.91
CA THR A 53 -4.99 33.85 3.93
C THR A 53 -4.24 34.00 5.27
N ARG A 54 -2.90 34.01 5.28
CA ARG A 54 -2.12 34.24 6.52
C ARG A 54 -2.45 35.59 7.14
N LYS A 55 -2.55 36.65 6.34
CA LYS A 55 -2.87 37.98 6.84
C LYS A 55 -4.30 38.06 7.38
N LEU A 56 -5.26 37.45 6.69
CA LEU A 56 -6.65 37.36 7.13
C LEU A 56 -6.77 36.62 8.47
N LEU A 57 -6.07 35.50 8.63
CA LEU A 57 -6.02 34.75 9.89
C LEU A 57 -5.33 35.54 11.00
N GLN A 58 -4.26 36.29 10.70
CA GLN A 58 -3.61 37.16 11.68
C GLN A 58 -4.54 38.29 12.15
N VAL A 59 -5.28 38.92 11.23
CA VAL A 59 -6.24 39.98 11.56
C VAL A 59 -7.44 39.43 12.35
N ALA A 60 -7.88 38.21 12.03
CA ALA A 60 -8.89 37.49 12.80
C ALA A 60 -8.39 37.18 14.23
N ALA A 61 -7.16 36.69 14.37
CA ALA A 61 -6.53 36.41 15.67
C ALA A 61 -6.37 37.67 16.53
N ASN A 62 -6.15 38.83 15.90
CA ASN A 62 -6.07 40.13 16.56
C ASN A 62 -7.44 40.73 16.95
N GLY A 63 -8.54 40.00 16.75
CA GLY A 63 -9.86 40.38 17.27
C GLY A 63 -10.80 41.09 16.29
N SER A 64 -10.48 41.16 14.99
CA SER A 64 -11.42 41.70 14.00
C SER A 64 -12.59 40.75 13.77
N VAL A 65 -13.80 41.15 14.17
CA VAL A 65 -15.04 40.35 14.05
C VAL A 65 -15.34 39.97 12.59
N HIS A 66 -15.12 40.88 11.64
CA HIS A 66 -15.38 40.63 10.22
C HIS A 66 -14.39 39.62 9.62
N ALA A 67 -13.11 39.73 9.96
CA ALA A 67 -12.09 38.77 9.50
C ALA A 67 -12.31 37.39 10.13
N LEU A 68 -12.69 37.35 11.42
CA LEU A 68 -13.01 36.11 12.12
C LEU A 68 -14.23 35.41 11.50
N SER A 69 -15.31 36.15 11.22
CA SER A 69 -16.49 35.60 10.56
C SER A 69 -16.17 35.02 9.17
N ASN A 70 -15.41 35.74 8.34
CA ASN A 70 -14.98 35.24 7.04
C ASN A 70 -14.10 33.99 7.15
N ALA A 71 -13.10 33.99 8.05
CA ALA A 71 -12.23 32.84 8.25
C ALA A 71 -13.02 31.60 8.70
N VAL A 72 -13.94 31.77 9.65
CA VAL A 72 -14.79 30.69 10.15
C VAL A 72 -15.69 30.15 9.03
N ASN A 73 -16.31 31.02 8.24
CA ASN A 73 -17.16 30.60 7.12
C ASN A 73 -16.37 29.79 6.07
N GLU A 74 -15.17 30.24 5.70
CA GLU A 74 -14.30 29.50 4.77
C GLU A 74 -13.85 28.15 5.35
N ILE A 75 -13.51 28.09 6.63
CA ILE A 75 -13.17 26.82 7.30
C ILE A 75 -14.37 25.88 7.29
N ILE A 76 -15.58 26.36 7.59
CA ILE A 76 -16.81 25.55 7.56
C ILE A 76 -17.10 25.04 6.14
N LEU A 77 -16.92 25.89 5.12
CA LEU A 77 -17.07 25.48 3.72
C LEU A 77 -16.06 24.40 3.33
N ALA A 78 -14.78 24.60 3.68
CA ALA A 78 -13.73 23.61 3.44
C ALA A 78 -14.00 22.28 4.16
N GLN A 79 -14.46 22.32 5.41
CA GLN A 79 -14.87 21.14 6.17
C GLN A 79 -16.06 20.43 5.52
N ARG A 80 -17.06 21.18 5.05
CA ARG A 80 -18.22 20.60 4.35
C ARG A 80 -17.82 19.94 3.04
N ILE A 81 -16.96 20.58 2.24
CA ILE A 81 -16.45 19.98 1.00
C ILE A 81 -15.69 18.70 1.32
N LYS A 82 -14.79 18.73 2.31
CA LYS A 82 -14.04 17.56 2.74
C LYS A 82 -14.96 16.43 3.20
N GLN A 83 -15.98 16.75 4.01
CA GLN A 83 -16.96 15.77 4.46
C GLN A 83 -17.73 15.17 3.28
N GLN A 84 -18.18 15.99 2.32
CA GLN A 84 -18.87 15.51 1.12
C GLN A 84 -18.00 14.59 0.26
N THR A 85 -16.70 14.92 0.08
CA THR A 85 -15.78 14.04 -0.65
C THR A 85 -15.59 12.71 0.08
N MET A 86 -15.50 12.73 1.41
CA MET A 86 -15.33 11.52 2.22
C MET A 86 -16.59 10.65 2.20
N GLU A 87 -17.78 11.26 2.26
CA GLU A 87 -19.06 10.57 2.12
C GLU A 87 -19.18 9.92 0.72
N ALA A 88 -18.80 10.64 -0.34
CA ALA A 88 -18.77 10.11 -1.70
C ALA A 88 -17.80 8.92 -1.84
N ASP A 89 -16.61 9.00 -1.22
CA ASP A 89 -15.63 7.92 -1.23
C ASP A 89 -16.12 6.68 -0.47
N VAL A 90 -16.78 6.87 0.69
CA VAL A 90 -17.41 5.79 1.46
C VAL A 90 -18.52 5.12 0.64
N GLU A 91 -19.40 5.92 0.01
CA GLU A 91 -20.43 5.39 -0.87
C GLU A 91 -19.84 4.60 -2.04
N PHE A 92 -18.77 5.10 -2.65
CA PHE A 92 -18.07 4.40 -3.72
C PHE A 92 -17.49 3.07 -3.23
N GLY A 93 -16.84 3.06 -2.07
CA GLY A 93 -16.32 1.85 -1.44
C GLY A 93 -17.39 0.78 -1.22
N HIS A 94 -18.58 1.17 -0.73
CA HIS A 94 -19.71 0.25 -0.58
C HIS A 94 -20.21 -0.29 -1.92
N ARG A 95 -20.31 0.56 -2.94
CA ARG A 95 -20.72 0.12 -4.29
C ARG A 95 -19.71 -0.83 -4.91
N LEU A 96 -18.42 -0.55 -4.74
CA LEU A 96 -17.33 -1.40 -5.22
C LEU A 96 -17.39 -2.77 -4.54
N LYS A 97 -17.50 -2.80 -3.21
CA LYS A 97 -17.61 -4.05 -2.44
C LYS A 97 -18.81 -4.88 -2.87
N ALA A 98 -20.00 -4.27 -2.96
CA ALA A 98 -21.22 -4.95 -3.40
C ALA A 98 -21.14 -5.44 -4.86
N HIS A 99 -20.42 -4.72 -5.73
CA HIS A 99 -20.17 -5.18 -7.09
C HIS A 99 -19.28 -6.43 -7.11
N GLN A 100 -18.20 -6.42 -6.33
CA GLN A 100 -17.26 -7.54 -6.24
C GLN A 100 -17.87 -8.78 -5.57
N GLU A 101 -18.71 -8.62 -4.55
CA GLU A 101 -19.48 -9.71 -3.96
C GLU A 101 -20.36 -10.42 -4.99
N ARG A 102 -21.04 -9.67 -5.87
CA ARG A 102 -21.84 -10.26 -6.96
C ARG A 102 -20.99 -11.02 -7.97
N LEU A 103 -19.78 -10.54 -8.26
CA LEU A 103 -18.84 -11.24 -9.15
C LEU A 103 -18.33 -12.52 -8.50
N LEU A 104 -18.02 -12.48 -7.20
CA LEU A 104 -17.61 -13.64 -6.41
C LEU A 104 -18.72 -14.70 -6.35
N ASP A 105 -19.96 -14.30 -6.11
CA ASP A 105 -21.10 -15.21 -6.11
C ASP A 105 -21.33 -15.88 -7.46
N LYS A 106 -21.08 -15.17 -8.57
CA LYS A 106 -21.14 -15.74 -9.92
C LYS A 106 -20.00 -16.74 -10.12
N ALA A 107 -18.77 -16.37 -9.80
CA ALA A 107 -17.61 -17.26 -9.89
C ALA A 107 -17.82 -18.54 -9.06
N ARG A 108 -18.39 -18.41 -7.85
CA ARG A 108 -18.72 -19.54 -6.97
C ARG A 108 -19.77 -20.47 -7.58
N LYS A 109 -20.79 -19.92 -8.25
CA LYS A 109 -21.83 -20.72 -8.94
C LYS A 109 -21.28 -21.44 -10.16
N GLU A 110 -20.34 -20.82 -10.86
CA GLU A 110 -19.69 -21.38 -12.05
C GLU A 110 -18.54 -22.34 -11.71
N GLY A 111 -18.13 -22.41 -10.45
CA GLY A 111 -17.02 -23.26 -9.98
C GLY A 111 -15.65 -22.74 -10.39
N LEU A 112 -15.53 -21.45 -10.70
CA LEU A 112 -14.27 -20.78 -11.00
C LEU A 112 -13.46 -20.53 -9.73
N ASP A 113 -12.14 -20.35 -9.88
CA ASP A 113 -11.27 -20.03 -8.74
C ASP A 113 -11.65 -18.66 -8.15
N LEU A 114 -11.93 -18.66 -6.84
CA LEU A 114 -12.37 -17.49 -6.09
C LEU A 114 -11.33 -16.36 -6.11
N ASN A 115 -10.05 -16.71 -6.29
CA ASN A 115 -8.96 -15.73 -6.37
C ASN A 115 -8.89 -14.97 -7.71
N THR A 116 -9.74 -15.31 -8.68
CA THR A 116 -9.81 -14.63 -9.98
C THR A 116 -10.59 -13.31 -9.90
N VAL A 117 -11.41 -13.13 -8.86
CA VAL A 117 -12.16 -11.89 -8.64
C VAL A 117 -11.26 -10.87 -7.95
N LEU A 118 -10.95 -9.79 -8.67
CA LEU A 118 -10.03 -8.74 -8.24
C LEU A 118 -10.69 -7.35 -8.33
N PRO A 119 -10.46 -6.47 -7.34
CA PRO A 119 -10.06 -6.78 -5.97
C PRO A 119 -11.12 -7.65 -5.25
N HIS A 120 -10.69 -8.54 -4.37
CA HIS A 120 -11.61 -9.40 -3.62
C HIS A 120 -12.42 -8.58 -2.60
N PRO A 121 -13.72 -8.87 -2.38
CA PRO A 121 -14.56 -8.05 -1.49
C PRO A 121 -14.07 -7.99 -0.04
N ASP A 122 -13.46 -9.07 0.46
CA ASP A 122 -12.86 -9.11 1.80
C ASP A 122 -11.63 -8.20 1.95
N ASP A 123 -10.93 -7.86 0.85
CA ASP A 123 -9.79 -6.95 0.88
C ASP A 123 -10.23 -5.48 0.95
N ILE A 124 -11.52 -5.20 0.75
CA ILE A 124 -12.08 -3.85 0.71
C ILE A 124 -12.64 -3.50 2.10
N GLU A 125 -11.92 -2.62 2.79
CA GLU A 125 -12.31 -2.05 4.07
C GLU A 125 -12.88 -0.65 3.86
N VAL A 126 -14.16 -0.45 4.21
CA VAL A 126 -14.80 0.87 4.16
C VAL A 126 -14.77 1.46 5.57
N ILE A 127 -14.04 2.56 5.73
CA ILE A 127 -13.83 3.24 7.00
C ILE A 127 -14.67 4.52 7.01
N LEU A 128 -15.72 4.52 7.84
CA LEU A 128 -16.63 5.66 7.96
C LEU A 128 -15.85 6.93 8.35
N GLY A 129 -16.07 8.01 7.60
CA GLY A 129 -15.41 9.28 7.84
C GLY A 129 -13.92 9.30 7.51
N VAL A 130 -13.39 8.31 6.78
CA VAL A 130 -12.04 8.34 6.18
C VAL A 130 -12.09 8.05 4.69
N GLY A 131 -12.90 7.06 4.26
CA GLY A 131 -13.00 6.62 2.87
C GLY A 131 -13.00 5.09 2.78
N TYR A 132 -12.35 4.53 1.76
CA TYR A 132 -12.13 3.09 1.64
C TYR A 132 -10.65 2.77 1.42
N LYS A 133 -10.23 1.58 1.82
CA LYS A 133 -8.89 1.05 1.60
C LYS A 133 -9.00 -0.36 1.02
N VAL A 134 -8.05 -0.69 0.15
CA VAL A 134 -7.92 -2.03 -0.41
C VAL A 134 -6.57 -2.59 0.00
N HIS A 135 -6.57 -3.69 0.74
CA HIS A 135 -5.36 -4.30 1.32
C HIS A 135 -4.81 -5.45 0.47
N GLY A 136 -5.51 -5.84 -0.59
CA GLY A 136 -5.16 -6.91 -1.50
C GLY A 136 -4.85 -6.44 -2.92
N PRO A 137 -4.56 -7.39 -3.84
CA PRO A 137 -4.21 -7.06 -5.22
C PRO A 137 -5.38 -6.41 -5.94
N TRP A 138 -5.09 -5.29 -6.60
CA TRP A 138 -6.05 -4.56 -7.41
C TRP A 138 -6.21 -5.17 -8.81
N ASP A 139 -5.11 -5.69 -9.37
CA ASP A 139 -5.06 -6.22 -10.72
C ASP A 139 -4.34 -7.58 -10.81
N GLU A 140 -4.37 -8.18 -12.00
CA GLU A 140 -3.72 -9.46 -12.26
C GLU A 140 -2.20 -9.41 -12.13
N ALA A 141 -1.58 -8.24 -12.34
CA ALA A 141 -0.13 -8.08 -12.23
C ALA A 141 0.32 -8.14 -10.77
N GLU A 142 -0.38 -7.43 -9.88
CA GLU A 142 -0.21 -7.50 -8.44
C GLU A 142 -0.52 -8.89 -7.91
N LEU A 143 -1.59 -9.54 -8.38
CA LEU A 143 -1.90 -10.91 -8.00
C LEU A 143 -0.75 -11.86 -8.32
N LYS A 144 -0.11 -11.73 -9.49
CA LYS A 144 1.07 -12.54 -9.85
C LYS A 144 2.23 -12.32 -8.89
N ILE A 145 2.46 -11.10 -8.42
CA ILE A 145 3.50 -10.78 -7.44
C ILE A 145 3.17 -11.43 -6.08
N VAL A 146 1.92 -11.31 -5.62
CA VAL A 146 1.44 -11.92 -4.38
C VAL A 146 1.56 -13.44 -4.42
N LEU A 147 1.15 -14.07 -5.52
CA LEU A 147 1.28 -15.52 -5.73
C LEU A 147 2.74 -15.96 -5.79
N ALA A 148 3.62 -15.19 -6.44
CA ALA A 148 5.05 -15.46 -6.43
C ALA A 148 5.63 -15.39 -5.00
N ASN A 149 5.19 -14.44 -4.18
CA ASN A 149 5.60 -14.34 -2.78
C ASN A 149 5.04 -15.49 -1.92
N CYS A 150 3.80 -15.93 -2.16
CA CYS A 150 3.23 -17.13 -1.54
C CYS A 150 4.09 -18.37 -1.84
N ALA A 151 4.49 -18.52 -3.11
CA ALA A 151 5.32 -19.62 -3.54
C ALA A 151 6.74 -19.53 -2.93
N ARG A 152 7.31 -18.33 -2.77
CA ARG A 152 8.59 -18.12 -2.06
C ARG A 152 8.47 -18.54 -0.59
N ARG A 153 7.43 -18.10 0.11
CA ARG A 153 7.14 -18.53 1.48
C ARG A 153 7.11 -20.06 1.56
N ASP A 154 6.32 -20.70 0.70
CA ASP A 154 6.14 -22.15 0.73
C ASP A 154 7.45 -22.91 0.41
N LEU A 155 8.31 -22.35 -0.46
CA LEU A 155 9.66 -22.84 -0.67
C LEU A 155 10.53 -22.73 0.59
N TYR A 156 10.44 -21.62 1.34
CA TYR A 156 11.20 -21.46 2.58
C TYR A 156 10.69 -22.38 3.70
N ILE A 157 9.39 -22.68 3.75
CA ILE A 157 8.85 -23.72 4.64
C ILE A 157 9.44 -25.09 4.29
N LEU A 158 9.50 -25.43 2.99
CA LEU A 158 10.13 -26.66 2.51
C LEU A 158 11.63 -26.71 2.84
N GLN A 159 12.33 -25.59 2.70
CA GLN A 159 13.74 -25.45 3.03
C GLN A 159 13.97 -25.64 4.54
N ALA A 160 13.15 -25.03 5.40
CA ALA A 160 13.23 -25.21 6.84
C ALA A 160 13.09 -26.69 7.26
N ALA A 161 12.14 -27.42 6.67
CA ALA A 161 11.98 -28.85 6.91
C ALA A 161 13.17 -29.69 6.40
N LEU A 162 13.83 -29.26 5.32
CA LEU A 162 15.04 -29.90 4.82
C LEU A 162 16.22 -29.67 5.77
N GLU A 163 16.40 -28.45 6.27
CA GLU A 163 17.51 -28.06 7.14
C GLU A 163 17.45 -28.80 8.48
N GLU A 164 16.28 -28.85 9.10
CA GLU A 164 16.05 -29.67 10.31
C GLU A 164 16.47 -31.14 10.09
N ARG A 165 16.24 -31.68 8.88
CA ARG A 165 16.62 -33.06 8.55
C ARG A 165 18.11 -33.23 8.22
N VAL A 166 18.78 -32.20 7.71
CA VAL A 166 20.19 -32.24 7.29
C VAL A 166 21.11 -31.96 8.46
N LEU A 167 20.80 -30.93 9.25
CA LEU A 167 21.59 -30.45 10.38
C LEU A 167 21.27 -31.22 11.67
N GLY A 168 20.11 -31.89 11.72
CA GLY A 168 19.60 -32.58 12.90
C GLY A 168 18.70 -31.67 13.74
N PRO A 169 18.05 -32.21 14.79
CA PRO A 169 17.32 -31.39 15.75
C PRO A 169 18.31 -30.41 16.41
N GLU A 170 18.03 -29.11 16.32
CA GLU A 170 18.80 -28.09 17.03
C GLU A 170 18.86 -28.47 18.52
N VAL A 171 20.09 -28.71 19.01
CA VAL A 171 20.35 -28.92 20.43
C VAL A 171 20.12 -27.59 21.14
N ASP A 172 19.14 -27.57 22.04
CA ASP A 172 18.81 -26.57 23.05
C ASP A 172 19.24 -25.12 22.76
N LEU A 173 18.25 -24.29 22.39
CA LEU A 173 18.33 -22.82 22.26
C LEU A 173 18.91 -22.13 23.51
N GLU A 174 18.88 -22.78 24.67
CA GLU A 174 19.41 -22.24 25.93
C GLU A 174 20.94 -22.39 26.06
N THR A 175 21.57 -23.32 25.34
CA THR A 175 23.02 -23.58 25.41
C THR A 175 23.85 -22.92 24.32
N GLN A 176 23.23 -22.32 23.31
CA GLN A 176 23.95 -21.70 22.19
C GLN A 176 24.07 -20.19 22.38
N THR A 177 25.05 -19.77 23.20
CA THR A 177 25.40 -18.36 23.42
C THR A 177 25.99 -17.65 22.19
N ASP A 178 26.41 -18.41 21.18
CA ASP A 178 27.24 -17.87 20.08
C ASP A 178 26.43 -17.54 18.81
N GLY A 179 25.10 -17.73 18.81
CA GLY A 179 24.24 -17.42 17.65
C GLY A 179 24.64 -18.15 16.34
N SER A 180 25.51 -19.16 16.44
CA SER A 180 26.04 -19.98 15.36
C SER A 180 25.17 -21.23 15.12
N ALA A 181 23.95 -21.25 15.65
CA ALA A 181 22.99 -22.31 15.39
C ALA A 181 22.77 -22.43 13.88
N GLY A 182 23.29 -23.51 13.30
CA GLY A 182 22.99 -23.87 11.93
C GLY A 182 21.52 -24.29 11.87
N GLY A 183 20.67 -23.40 11.38
CA GLY A 183 19.24 -23.65 11.25
C GLY A 183 18.39 -22.41 11.53
N GLY A 184 17.08 -22.51 11.33
CA GLY A 184 16.11 -21.47 11.67
C GLY A 184 15.97 -20.29 10.70
N SER A 185 17.00 -19.95 9.91
CA SER A 185 16.93 -18.82 8.97
C SER A 185 15.91 -19.01 7.85
N ALA A 186 15.75 -20.24 7.33
CA ALA A 186 14.69 -20.53 6.37
C ALA A 186 13.28 -20.29 6.95
N LEU A 187 13.06 -20.62 8.23
CA LEU A 187 11.78 -20.38 8.89
C LEU A 187 11.55 -18.87 9.13
N LEU A 188 12.60 -18.14 9.53
CA LEU A 188 12.56 -16.68 9.63
C LEU A 188 12.16 -16.03 8.30
N LEU A 189 12.77 -16.45 7.19
CA LEU A 189 12.44 -15.94 5.86
C LEU A 189 11.02 -16.32 5.44
N ALA A 190 10.56 -17.54 5.75
CA ALA A 190 9.17 -17.93 5.53
C ALA A 190 8.21 -17.00 6.27
N GLN A 191 8.48 -16.70 7.55
CA GLN A 191 7.66 -15.78 8.35
C GLN A 191 7.69 -14.36 7.79
N PHE A 192 8.87 -13.87 7.39
CA PHE A 192 9.04 -12.56 6.78
C PHE A 192 8.20 -12.41 5.51
N PHE A 193 8.28 -13.37 4.59
CA PHE A 193 7.44 -13.36 3.39
C PHE A 193 5.95 -13.49 3.73
N ASN A 194 5.59 -14.24 4.78
CA ASN A 194 4.20 -14.41 5.18
C ASN A 194 3.59 -13.13 5.75
N GLN A 195 4.35 -12.34 6.50
CA GLN A 195 3.91 -11.05 7.05
C GLN A 195 3.72 -9.98 5.97
N GLY A 196 4.46 -10.07 4.86
CA GLY A 196 4.30 -9.16 3.73
C GLY A 196 3.15 -9.49 2.77
N LEU A 197 2.34 -10.53 3.05
CA LEU A 197 1.21 -10.92 2.22
C LEU A 197 -0.11 -10.30 2.74
N PRO A 198 -1.08 -10.01 1.86
CA PRO A 198 -2.43 -9.68 2.28
C PRO A 198 -3.05 -10.81 3.11
N GLU A 199 -3.94 -10.47 4.04
CA GLU A 199 -4.48 -11.40 5.04
C GLU A 199 -5.06 -12.69 4.44
N ARG A 200 -5.78 -12.59 3.30
CA ARG A 200 -6.32 -13.78 2.60
C ARG A 200 -5.23 -14.77 2.16
N PHE A 201 -4.05 -14.27 1.80
CA PHE A 201 -2.93 -15.08 1.31
C PHE A 201 -1.96 -15.48 2.43
N ALA A 202 -1.99 -14.78 3.55
CA ALA A 202 -1.17 -15.07 4.71
C ALA A 202 -1.62 -16.38 5.37
N LYS A 203 -0.66 -17.23 5.75
CA LYS A 203 -0.90 -18.44 6.54
C LYS A 203 -0.89 -18.08 8.01
N SER A 204 -1.85 -18.60 8.77
CA SER A 204 -1.78 -18.53 10.23
C SER A 204 -0.59 -19.33 10.75
N ASN A 205 -0.11 -19.02 11.96
CA ASN A 205 0.97 -19.79 12.60
C ASN A 205 0.63 -21.29 12.66
N LEU A 206 -0.64 -21.63 12.96
CA LEU A 206 -1.12 -23.01 12.96
C LEU A 206 -0.97 -23.66 11.58
N GLN A 207 -1.34 -22.95 10.51
CA GLN A 207 -1.22 -23.47 9.14
C GLN A 207 0.24 -23.69 8.74
N LEU A 208 1.13 -22.75 9.09
CA LEU A 208 2.58 -22.91 8.87
C LEU A 208 3.12 -24.14 9.61
N THR A 209 2.74 -24.31 10.88
CA THR A 209 3.12 -25.48 11.68
C THR A 209 2.59 -26.79 11.08
N LEU A 210 1.32 -26.82 10.63
CA LEU A 210 0.75 -28.00 9.97
C LEU A 210 1.46 -28.33 8.66
N ASP A 211 1.85 -27.33 7.88
CA ASP A 211 2.60 -27.53 6.64
C ASP A 211 4.02 -28.06 6.91
N LEU A 212 4.70 -27.55 7.95
CA LEU A 212 5.96 -28.13 8.43
C LEU A 212 5.78 -29.60 8.85
N PHE A 213 4.73 -29.92 9.61
CA PHE A 213 4.46 -31.31 10.00
C PHE A 213 4.19 -32.23 8.80
N LYS A 214 3.48 -31.76 7.78
CA LYS A 214 3.29 -32.53 6.53
C LYS A 214 4.63 -32.80 5.85
N LEU A 215 5.49 -31.79 5.75
CA LEU A 215 6.80 -31.90 5.11
C LEU A 215 7.76 -32.79 5.91
N ARG A 216 7.67 -32.80 7.24
CA ARG A 216 8.45 -33.71 8.10
C ARG A 216 8.17 -35.19 7.81
N ARG A 217 6.99 -35.54 7.28
CA ARG A 217 6.65 -36.92 6.88
C ARG A 217 7.39 -37.37 5.63
N LEU A 218 7.95 -36.45 4.84
CA LEU A 218 8.72 -36.78 3.65
C LEU A 218 10.09 -37.36 4.02
N THR A 219 10.60 -38.22 3.15
CA THR A 219 11.96 -38.75 3.26
C THR A 219 12.98 -37.67 2.90
N LYS A 220 14.22 -37.80 3.42
CA LYS A 220 15.32 -36.86 3.08
C LYS A 220 15.53 -36.72 1.57
N ARG A 221 15.41 -37.82 0.83
CA ARG A 221 15.55 -37.84 -0.64
C ARG A 221 14.46 -37.03 -1.34
N GLU A 222 13.22 -37.13 -0.87
CA GLU A 222 12.08 -36.38 -1.41
C GLU A 222 12.20 -34.89 -1.10
N LEU A 223 12.62 -34.52 0.11
CA LEU A 223 12.88 -33.13 0.49
C LEU A 223 13.97 -32.51 -0.39
N LEU A 224 15.09 -33.20 -0.57
CA LEU A 224 16.20 -32.75 -1.44
C LEU A 224 15.76 -32.58 -2.90
N LYS A 225 14.92 -33.47 -3.42
CA LYS A 225 14.38 -33.37 -4.78
C LYS A 225 13.43 -32.19 -4.90
N SER A 226 12.47 -32.08 -3.97
CA SER A 226 11.43 -31.05 -3.97
C SER A 226 12.04 -29.66 -3.80
N ALA A 227 12.96 -29.47 -2.86
CA ALA A 227 13.64 -28.19 -2.63
C ALA A 227 14.44 -27.76 -3.86
N ARG A 228 15.19 -28.68 -4.50
CA ARG A 228 15.92 -28.37 -5.73
C ARG A 228 15.00 -27.97 -6.87
N THR A 229 13.89 -28.69 -7.07
CA THR A 229 12.90 -28.36 -8.11
C THR A 229 12.26 -27.01 -7.84
N ALA A 230 11.91 -26.71 -6.59
CA ALA A 230 11.35 -25.43 -6.19
C ALA A 230 12.35 -24.27 -6.42
N TRP A 231 13.59 -24.40 -5.98
CA TRP A 231 14.62 -23.39 -6.24
C TRP A 231 14.87 -23.15 -7.73
N ALA A 232 14.81 -24.22 -8.55
CA ALA A 232 14.92 -24.12 -9.99
C ALA A 232 13.74 -23.35 -10.63
N SER A 233 12.51 -23.52 -10.13
CA SER A 233 11.35 -22.77 -10.67
C SER A 233 11.42 -21.27 -10.39
N PHE A 234 12.19 -20.83 -9.38
CA PHE A 234 12.47 -19.41 -9.13
C PHE A 234 13.69 -18.87 -9.89
N GLY A 235 14.28 -19.66 -10.81
CA GLY A 235 15.45 -19.26 -11.58
C GLY A 235 16.76 -19.19 -10.78
N SER A 236 16.77 -19.68 -9.55
CA SER A 236 17.95 -19.70 -8.66
C SER A 236 18.26 -21.13 -8.23
N PRO A 237 18.67 -22.02 -9.14
CA PRO A 237 18.91 -23.42 -8.82
C PRO A 237 20.01 -23.56 -7.75
N LYS A 238 19.67 -24.16 -6.62
CA LYS A 238 20.60 -24.47 -5.53
C LYS A 238 21.05 -25.94 -5.59
N PRO A 239 22.28 -26.26 -5.12
CA PRO A 239 22.72 -27.65 -5.03
C PRO A 239 21.87 -28.44 -4.03
N ARG A 240 21.89 -29.78 -4.14
CA ARG A 240 21.18 -30.65 -3.20
C ARG A 240 21.84 -30.53 -1.82
N GLY A 241 21.02 -30.31 -0.79
CA GLY A 241 21.50 -30.17 0.59
C GLY A 241 22.07 -28.78 0.87
N TRP A 242 21.84 -27.82 -0.02
CA TRP A 242 22.05 -26.42 0.29
C TRP A 242 21.21 -26.02 1.51
N VAL A 243 21.81 -25.23 2.39
CA VAL A 243 21.23 -24.67 3.61
C VAL A 243 21.28 -23.16 3.46
N THR A 244 20.30 -22.45 4.00
CA THR A 244 20.30 -20.98 4.07
C THR A 244 21.48 -20.48 4.92
N PRO A 245 21.86 -19.19 4.76
CA PRO A 245 22.84 -18.56 5.65
C PRO A 245 22.45 -18.71 7.12
N THR A 246 23.38 -18.48 8.04
CA THR A 246 23.07 -18.56 9.48
C THR A 246 21.96 -17.57 9.87
N PHE A 247 21.33 -17.81 11.02
CA PHE A 247 20.29 -16.91 11.53
C PHE A 247 20.79 -15.46 11.65
N ASN A 248 22.00 -15.27 12.22
CA ASN A 248 22.58 -13.94 12.41
C ASN A 248 22.90 -13.24 11.08
N GLU A 249 23.47 -13.95 10.11
CA GLU A 249 23.71 -13.39 8.77
C GLU A 249 22.38 -13.00 8.10
N THR A 250 21.38 -13.88 8.14
CA THR A 250 20.06 -13.63 7.57
C THR A 250 19.37 -12.44 8.23
N ARG A 251 19.46 -12.33 9.55
CA ARG A 251 18.95 -11.20 10.31
C ARG A 251 19.64 -9.90 9.90
N ALA A 252 20.96 -9.88 9.84
CA ALA A 252 21.72 -8.71 9.41
C ALA A 252 21.34 -8.28 7.98
N TYR A 253 21.16 -9.24 7.06
CA TYR A 253 20.67 -8.94 5.72
C TYR A 253 19.26 -8.34 5.72
N LEU A 254 18.36 -8.86 6.55
CA LEU A 254 17.01 -8.32 6.67
C LEU A 254 17.03 -6.90 7.24
N GLU A 255 17.80 -6.64 8.30
CA GLU A 255 17.95 -5.31 8.91
C GLU A 255 18.44 -4.29 7.87
N VAL A 256 19.54 -4.59 7.16
CA VAL A 256 20.06 -3.72 6.10
C VAL A 256 19.04 -3.48 4.98
N ALA A 257 18.30 -4.52 4.58
CA ALA A 257 17.29 -4.41 3.54
C ALA A 257 16.09 -3.56 3.99
N THR A 258 15.58 -3.78 5.21
CA THR A 258 14.43 -3.05 5.74
C THR A 258 14.77 -1.59 6.01
N ASP A 259 15.93 -1.32 6.61
CA ASP A 259 16.38 0.04 6.91
C ASP A 259 16.61 0.82 5.61
N GLY A 260 17.26 0.19 4.63
CA GLY A 260 17.43 0.78 3.31
C GLY A 260 16.12 1.11 2.59
N CYS A 261 15.10 0.25 2.73
CA CYS A 261 13.76 0.51 2.19
C CYS A 261 13.04 1.64 2.95
N ALA A 262 13.19 1.71 4.28
CA ALA A 262 12.62 2.76 5.09
C ALA A 262 13.23 4.13 4.77
N GLU A 263 14.56 4.22 4.62
CA GLU A 263 15.25 5.43 4.16
C GLU A 263 14.75 5.88 2.79
N LEU A 264 14.63 4.94 1.83
CA LEU A 264 14.13 5.23 0.50
C LEU A 264 12.69 5.76 0.52
N LEU A 265 11.83 5.18 1.36
CA LEU A 265 10.46 5.63 1.54
C LEU A 265 10.41 7.04 2.14
N GLN A 266 11.25 7.32 3.15
CA GLN A 266 11.37 8.66 3.73
C GLN A 266 11.87 9.68 2.71
N ASP A 267 12.91 9.35 1.93
CA ASP A 267 13.42 10.22 0.87
C ASP A 267 12.38 10.48 -0.24
N ALA A 268 11.52 9.50 -0.52
CA ALA A 268 10.38 9.68 -1.42
C ALA A 268 9.33 10.64 -0.84
N PHE A 269 8.99 10.52 0.44
CA PHE A 269 8.07 11.46 1.12
C PHE A 269 8.65 12.88 1.21
N GLU A 270 9.96 13.01 1.38
CA GLU A 270 10.66 14.29 1.36
C GLU A 270 10.88 14.86 -0.06
N GLY A 271 10.49 14.11 -1.10
CA GLY A 271 10.59 14.53 -2.50
C GLY A 271 12.03 14.63 -3.02
N LYS A 272 12.99 13.97 -2.36
CA LYS A 272 14.38 13.81 -2.82
C LYS A 272 14.46 12.80 -3.96
N VAL A 273 13.63 11.76 -3.89
CA VAL A 273 13.46 10.75 -4.95
C VAL A 273 12.20 11.09 -5.72
N ARG A 274 12.35 11.46 -7.00
CA ARG A 274 11.24 11.99 -7.82
C ARG A 274 10.88 11.12 -9.00
N SER A 275 11.74 10.15 -9.35
CA SER A 275 11.54 9.29 -10.51
C SER A 275 11.76 7.82 -10.16
N ASP A 276 11.08 6.95 -10.90
CA ASP A 276 11.27 5.49 -10.82
C ASP A 276 12.73 5.09 -11.06
N ARG A 277 13.46 5.88 -11.85
CA ARG A 277 14.89 5.67 -12.11
C ARG A 277 15.74 5.89 -10.86
N ASP A 278 15.41 6.91 -10.06
CA ASP A 278 16.12 7.20 -8.81
C ASP A 278 15.86 6.11 -7.77
N VAL A 279 14.60 5.65 -7.67
CA VAL A 279 14.19 4.49 -6.86
C VAL A 279 15.00 3.26 -7.27
N ALA A 280 15.02 2.94 -8.58
CA ALA A 280 15.74 1.78 -9.10
C ALA A 280 17.24 1.85 -8.81
N ASN A 281 17.87 3.03 -8.98
CA ASN A 281 19.29 3.23 -8.66
C ASN A 281 19.55 3.01 -7.17
N ARG A 282 18.69 3.51 -6.27
CA ARG A 282 18.84 3.33 -4.83
C ARG A 282 18.68 1.87 -4.42
N MET A 283 17.69 1.17 -4.99
CA MET A 283 17.54 -0.27 -4.79
C MET A 283 18.74 -1.07 -5.30
N GLN A 284 19.35 -0.68 -6.43
CA GLN A 284 20.57 -1.32 -6.91
C GLN A 284 21.75 -1.13 -5.96
N ILE A 285 21.89 0.05 -5.35
CA ILE A 285 22.94 0.31 -4.34
C ILE A 285 22.70 -0.57 -3.10
N LEU A 286 21.46 -0.67 -2.62
CA LEU A 286 21.11 -1.56 -1.51
C LEU A 286 21.43 -3.03 -1.84
N LEU A 287 21.06 -3.49 -3.04
CA LEU A 287 21.35 -4.85 -3.50
C LEU A 287 22.86 -5.13 -3.62
N ARG A 288 23.69 -4.11 -3.90
CA ARG A 288 25.15 -4.27 -3.88
C ARG A 288 25.68 -4.38 -2.45
N ARG A 289 25.20 -3.55 -1.53
CA ARG A 289 25.56 -3.64 -0.11
C ARG A 289 25.21 -4.99 0.51
N LEU A 290 24.10 -5.61 0.09
CA LEU A 290 23.72 -6.95 0.54
C LEU A 290 24.60 -8.08 -0.03
N ARG A 291 25.44 -7.79 -1.04
CA ARG A 291 26.36 -8.77 -1.64
C ARG A 291 27.80 -8.65 -1.12
N GLU A 292 28.13 -7.53 -0.50
CA GLU A 292 29.42 -7.25 0.15
C GLU A 292 29.39 -7.77 1.59
#